data_AF-A0A8J7C0N3-F1
#
_entry.id   AF-A0A8J7C0N3-F1
#
_cell.length_a   1.000
_cell.length_b   1.000
_cell.length_c   1.000
_cell.angle_alpha   90.00
_cell.angle_beta   90.00
_cell.angle_gamma   90.00
#
_symmetry.space_group_name_H-M   'P 1'
#
loop_
_entity.id
_entity.type
_entity.pdbx_description
1 polymer ?
#
loop_
_entity_poly.entity_id
_entity_poly.type
_entity_poly.pdbx_seq_one_letter_code
_entity_poly.pdbx_strand_id
1 'polypeptide(L)' 'MTAQTAVGLAVVLPLAGVVLIVLFRRWPNLREAASLITGMSLFAIVARVILPVVQAGGRPHLGV' A
#
# COMPACT_ATOMS: atom_id res chain seq x y z
N MET A 1 -1.33 12.40 6.83
CA MET A 1 -0.50 11.19 7.08
C MET A 1 0.96 11.62 7.02
N THR A 2 1.85 11.11 7.87
CA THR A 2 3.28 11.42 7.78
C THR A 2 3.97 10.51 6.77
N ALA A 3 5.15 10.92 6.27
CA ALA A 3 5.92 10.11 5.32
C ALA A 3 6.37 8.77 5.94
N GLN A 4 6.72 8.76 7.24
CA GLN A 4 7.09 7.54 7.97
C GLN A 4 5.92 6.53 8.01
N THR A 5 4.71 6.97 8.38
CA THR A 5 3.54 6.09 8.38
C THR A 5 3.22 5.59 6.96
N ALA A 6 3.39 6.42 5.94
CA ALA A 6 3.17 6.02 4.55
C ALA A 6 4.15 4.93 4.08
N VAL A 7 5.44 5.02 4.45
CA VAL A 7 6.42 3.96 4.17
C VAL A 7 6.04 2.66 4.89
N GLY A 8 5.62 2.74 6.14
CA GLY A 8 5.16 1.56 6.89
C GLY A 8 3.93 0.90 6.24
N LEU A 9 2.95 1.70 5.84
CA LEU A 9 1.76 1.21 5.13
C LEU A 9 2.11 0.62 3.76
N ALA A 10 3.08 1.19 3.04
CA ALA A 10 3.50 0.65 1.75
C ALA A 10 4.03 -0.79 1.83
N VAL A 11 4.56 -1.18 3.00
CA VAL A 11 5.00 -2.56 3.28
C VAL A 11 3.86 -3.42 3.82
N VAL A 12 3.09 -2.92 4.78
CA VAL A 12 2.05 -3.71 5.47
C VAL A 12 0.83 -3.98 4.59
N LEU A 13 0.43 -3.00 3.77
CA LEU A 13 -0.77 -3.08 2.94
C LEU A 13 -0.75 -4.26 1.95
N PRO A 14 0.32 -4.52 1.17
CA PRO A 14 0.35 -5.69 0.29
C PRO A 14 0.31 -7.01 1.06
N LEU A 15 0.89 -7.09 2.26
CA LEU A 15 0.78 -8.28 3.12
C LEU A 15 -0.67 -8.51 3.57
N ALA A 16 -1.37 -7.45 3.98
CA ALA A 16 -2.80 -7.52 4.28
C ALA A 16 -3.62 -7.93 3.04
N GLY A 17 -3.26 -7.43 1.86
CA GLY A 17 -3.87 -7.83 0.58
C GLY A 17 -3.73 -9.32 0.29
N VAL A 18 -2.57 -9.93 0.57
CA VAL A 18 -2.36 -11.38 0.45
C VAL A 18 -3.34 -12.15 1.35
N VAL A 19 -3.52 -11.71 2.59
CA VAL A 19 -4.47 -12.35 3.53
C VAL A 19 -5.90 -12.29 2.97
N LEU A 20 -6.32 -11.15 2.43
CA LEU A 20 -7.65 -11.00 1.82
C LEU A 20 -7.84 -11.90 0.57
N ILE A 21 -6.83 -11.96 -0.30
CA ILE A 21 -6.83 -12.81 -1.49
C ILE A 21 -6.98 -14.29 -1.12
N VAL A 22 -6.26 -14.74 -0.09
CA VAL A 22 -6.33 -16.12 0.40
C VAL A 22 -7.71 -16.40 1.02
N LEU A 23 -8.26 -15.47 1.79
CA LEU A 23 -9.58 -15.61 2.39
C LEU A 23 -10.69 -15.72 1.33
N PHE A 24 -10.57 -14.98 0.23
CA PHE A 24 -11.54 -14.98 -0.87
C PHE A 24 -11.24 -15.99 -1.98
N ARG A 25 -10.39 -17.00 -1.74
CA ARG A 25 -9.97 -17.98 -2.75
C ARG A 25 -11.12 -18.64 -3.52
N ARG A 26 -12.27 -18.86 -2.86
CA ARG A 26 -13.48 -19.48 -3.45
C ARG A 26 -14.31 -18.52 -4.32
N TRP A 27 -14.13 -17.22 -4.19
CA TRP A 27 -14.94 -16.21 -4.86
C TRP A 27 -14.04 -15.38 -5.79
N PRO A 28 -13.94 -15.76 -7.09
CA PRO A 28 -12.98 -15.15 -7.99
C PRO A 28 -13.12 -13.63 -8.08
N ASN A 29 -14.35 -13.11 -8.15
CA ASN A 29 -14.59 -11.66 -8.22
C ASN A 29 -14.12 -10.91 -6.97
N LEU A 30 -14.29 -11.48 -5.77
CA LEU A 30 -13.83 -10.86 -4.52
C LEU A 30 -12.32 -10.88 -4.39
N ARG A 31 -11.67 -11.94 -4.87
CA ARG A 31 -10.21 -12.02 -4.94
C ARG A 31 -9.65 -10.94 -5.86
N GLU A 32 -10.21 -10.77 -7.07
CA GLU A 32 -9.77 -9.73 -8.00
C GLU A 32 -10.02 -8.33 -7.42
N ALA A 33 -11.18 -8.11 -6.79
CA ALA A 33 -11.47 -6.85 -6.09
C ALA A 33 -10.43 -6.57 -4.98
N ALA A 34 -10.07 -7.57 -4.17
CA ALA A 34 -9.05 -7.42 -3.14
C ALA A 34 -7.68 -7.04 -3.73
N SER A 35 -7.27 -7.68 -4.83
CA SER A 35 -6.03 -7.33 -5.55
C SER A 35 -6.05 -5.89 -6.07
N LEU A 36 -7.13 -5.51 -6.76
CA LEU A 36 -7.29 -4.16 -7.35
C LEU A 36 -7.34 -3.07 -6.28
N ILE A 37 -8.10 -3.28 -5.20
CA ILE A 37 -8.19 -2.34 -4.09
C ILE A 37 -6.83 -2.20 -3.41
N THR A 38 -6.15 -3.32 -3.11
CA THR A 38 -4.81 -3.28 -2.50
C THR A 38 -3.82 -2.50 -3.38
N GLY A 39 -3.80 -2.79 -4.69
CA GLY A 39 -2.94 -2.10 -5.66
C GLY A 39 -3.25 -0.60 -5.78
N MET A 40 -4.53 -0.24 -5.91
CA MET A 40 -4.94 1.17 -5.99
C MET A 40 -4.63 1.93 -4.70
N SER A 41 -4.88 1.32 -3.54
CA SER A 41 -4.54 1.94 -2.25
C SER A 41 -3.03 2.15 -2.11
N LEU A 42 -2.21 1.16 -2.48
CA LEU A 42 -0.75 1.31 -2.48
C LEU A 42 -0.31 2.44 -3.42
N PHE A 43 -0.83 2.43 -4.66
CA PHE A 43 -0.55 3.47 -5.65
C PHE A 43 -0.91 4.86 -5.13
N ALA A 44 -2.08 5.02 -4.51
CA ALA A 44 -2.51 6.30 -3.94
C ALA A 44 -1.58 6.77 -2.83
N ILE A 45 -1.14 5.88 -1.93
CA ILE A 45 -0.19 6.22 -0.86
C ILE A 45 1.14 6.71 -1.46
N VAL A 46 1.68 5.97 -2.43
CA VAL A 46 2.95 6.33 -3.08
C VAL A 46 2.82 7.65 -3.82
N ALA A 47 1.83 7.78 -4.72
CA ALA A 47 1.68 8.94 -5.58
C ALA A 47 1.35 10.23 -4.81
N ARG A 48 0.56 10.13 -3.73
CA ARG A 48 0.08 11.32 -2.99
C ARG A 48 0.96 11.69 -1.80
N VAL A 49 1.68 10.74 -1.21
CA VAL A 49 2.42 10.99 0.05
C VAL A 49 3.92 10.80 -0.11
N ILE A 50 4.36 9.68 -0.70
CA ILE A 50 5.81 9.38 -0.79
C ILE A 50 6.46 10.17 -1.93
N LEU A 51 5.84 10.18 -3.11
CA LEU A 51 6.38 10.81 -4.31
C LEU A 51 6.68 12.31 -4.10
N PRO A 52 5.78 13.14 -3.51
CA PRO A 52 6.09 14.55 -3.29
C PRO A 52 7.28 14.79 -2.37
N VAL A 53 7.44 13.95 -1.33
CA VAL A 53 8.58 14.05 -0.39
C VAL A 53 9.89 13.72 -1.11
N VAL A 54 9.90 12.69 -1.96
CA VAL A 54 11.07 12.31 -2.76
C VAL A 54 11.40 13.38 -3.79
N GLN A 55 10.39 13.96 -4.45
CA GLN A 55 10.58 15.07 -5.39
C GLN A 55 11.16 16.32 -4.72
N ALA A 56 10.86 16.55 -3.43
CA ALA A 56 11.47 17.60 -2.62
C ALA A 56 12.88 17.26 -2.10
N GLY A 57 13.47 16.14 -2.52
CA GLY A 57 14.79 15.67 -2.09
C GLY A 57 14.79 14.91 -0.76
N GLY A 58 13.62 14.66 -0.17
CA GLY A 58 13.48 13.88 1.05
C GLY A 58 13.73 12.39 0.83
N ARG A 59 14.19 11.70 1.89
CA ARG A 59 14.41 10.24 1.90
C ARG A 59 13.56 9.62 3.02
N PRO A 60 12.27 9.35 2.77
CA PRO A 60 11.39 8.85 3.80
C PRO A 60 11.81 7.44 4.23
N HIS A 61 11.95 7.23 5.54
CA HIS A 61 12.34 5.96 6.15
C HIS A 61 11.43 5.63 7.33
N LEU A 62 11.50 4.39 7.79
CA LEU A 62 10.97 4.00 9.09
C LEU A 62 11.97 4.49 10.14
N GLY A 63 11.53 5.32 11.08
CA GLY A 63 12.39 5.78 12.18
C GLY A 63 12.85 4.58 13.00
N VAL A 64 14.17 4.47 13.17
CA VAL A 64 14.85 3.62 14.16
C VAL A 64 15.66 4.51 15.08
#